data_AF-A0ABD0QNQ0-F1
#
_entry.id   AF-A0ABD0QNQ0-F1
#
_cell.length_a   1.000
_cell.length_b   1.000
_cell.length_c   1.000
_cell.angle_alpha   90.00
_cell.angle_beta   90.00
_cell.angle_gamma   90.00
#
_symmetry.space_group_name_H-M   'P 1'
#
loop_
_entity.id
_entity.type
_entity.pdbx_description
1 polymer ?
#
loop_
_entity_poly.entity_id
_entity_poly.type
_entity_poly.pdbx_seq_one_letter_code
_entity_poly.pdbx_strand_id
1 'polypeptide(L)'
;MGHCFVKLNKLEKARLAFGRALELNSKCVGALVGLAVLELNNKEADSIKNGVQLLSRAYTIDPSNPMVLNHLANHFFFKKDYSKVQHLALHAFHNTEVEAMQAESCYQLARSFHVQ
;
A
#
# COMPACT_ATOMS: atom_id res chain seq x y z
N MET A 1 -14.65 9.90 2.74
CA MET A 1 -14.26 11.26 2.27
C MET A 1 -12.90 11.27 1.57
N GLY A 2 -11.80 10.88 2.23
CA GLY A 2 -10.45 10.88 1.61
C GLY A 2 -10.38 10.12 0.28
N HIS A 3 -10.81 8.86 0.24
CA HIS A 3 -10.84 8.07 -0.99
C HIS A 3 -11.73 8.67 -2.10
N CYS A 4 -12.83 9.34 -1.75
CA CYS A 4 -13.69 10.02 -2.72
C CYS A 4 -12.96 11.20 -3.36
N PHE A 5 -12.20 11.98 -2.57
CA PHE A 5 -11.39 13.08 -3.11
C PHE A 5 -10.30 12.59 -4.06
N VAL A 6 -9.69 11.44 -3.77
CA VAL A 6 -8.74 10.80 -4.71
C VAL A 6 -9.43 10.47 -6.03
N LYS A 7 -10.60 9.81 -6.00
CA LYS A 7 -11.37 9.49 -7.22
C LYS A 7 -11.84 10.74 -7.98
N LEU A 8 -12.04 11.86 -7.29
CA LEU A 8 -12.42 13.16 -7.89
C LEU A 8 -11.20 13.99 -8.32
N ASN A 9 -9.99 13.43 -8.31
CA ASN A 9 -8.72 14.08 -8.63
C ASN A 9 -8.40 15.33 -7.77
N LYS A 10 -8.96 15.40 -6.55
CA LYS A 10 -8.73 16.48 -5.57
C LYS A 10 -7.68 16.05 -4.55
N LEU A 11 -6.44 15.85 -5.02
CA LEU A 11 -5.35 15.26 -4.23
C LEU A 11 -5.03 16.06 -2.96
N GLU A 12 -4.98 17.39 -3.05
CA GLU A 12 -4.74 18.27 -1.90
C GLU A 12 -5.79 18.11 -0.79
N LYS A 13 -7.08 18.00 -1.18
CA LYS A 13 -8.16 17.77 -0.22
C LYS A 13 -8.12 16.36 0.37
N ALA A 14 -7.70 15.36 -0.42
CA ALA A 14 -7.50 14.01 0.08
C ALA A 14 -6.39 13.98 1.15
N ARG A 15 -5.26 14.66 0.90
CA ARG A 15 -4.15 14.79 1.86
C ARG A 15 -4.60 15.43 3.18
N LEU A 16 -5.33 16.53 3.11
CA LEU A 16 -5.90 17.18 4.31
C LEU A 16 -6.87 16.26 5.07
N ALA A 17 -7.73 15.53 4.35
CA ALA A 17 -8.69 14.62 4.96
C ALA A 17 -8.00 13.43 5.66
N PHE A 18 -6.98 12.84 5.04
CA PHE A 18 -6.21 11.76 5.65
C PHE A 18 -5.32 12.27 6.80
N GLY A 19 -4.73 13.45 6.66
CA GLY A 19 -3.97 14.11 7.72
C GLY A 19 -4.84 14.34 8.96
N ARG A 20 -6.05 14.89 8.78
CA ARG A 20 -7.00 15.06 9.88
C ARG A 20 -7.42 13.74 10.53
N ALA A 21 -7.56 12.68 9.74
CA ALA A 21 -7.85 11.35 10.27
C ALA A 21 -6.70 10.81 11.14
N LEU A 22 -5.45 11.11 10.79
CA LEU A 22 -4.28 10.73 11.58
C LEU A 22 -4.08 11.58 12.84
N GLU A 23 -4.48 12.85 12.82
CA GLU A 23 -4.50 13.69 14.02
C GLU A 23 -5.49 13.15 15.06
N LEU A 24 -6.67 12.70 14.60
CA LEU A 24 -7.69 12.10 15.48
C LEU A 24 -7.31 10.68 15.91
N ASN A 25 -6.75 9.89 14.99
CA ASN A 25 -6.28 8.54 15.27
C ASN A 25 -4.96 8.27 14.55
N SER A 26 -3.87 8.40 15.28
CA SER A 26 -2.50 8.20 14.79
C SER A 26 -2.18 6.76 14.37
N LYS A 27 -3.07 5.81 14.67
CA LYS A 27 -2.98 4.39 14.30
C LYS A 27 -3.95 3.99 13.18
N CYS A 28 -4.58 4.94 12.51
CA CYS A 28 -5.50 4.65 11.41
C CYS A 28 -4.74 4.13 10.17
N VAL A 29 -4.74 2.81 9.98
CA VAL A 29 -4.10 2.11 8.86
C VAL A 29 -4.60 2.63 7.51
N GLY A 30 -5.93 2.79 7.35
CA GLY A 30 -6.51 3.27 6.09
C GLY A 30 -6.05 4.69 5.71
N ALA A 31 -5.85 5.58 6.69
CA ALA A 31 -5.34 6.92 6.43
C ALA A 31 -3.85 6.92 6.08
N LEU A 32 -3.04 6.08 6.75
CA LEU A 32 -1.62 5.88 6.42
C LEU A 32 -1.47 5.34 4.99
N VAL A 33 -2.23 4.31 4.63
CA VAL A 33 -2.22 3.73 3.27
C VAL A 33 -2.70 4.74 2.24
N GLY A 34 -3.77 5.50 2.54
CA GLY A 34 -4.26 6.55 1.67
C GLY A 34 -3.20 7.62 1.34
N LEU A 35 -2.45 8.08 2.35
CA LEU A 35 -1.33 9.00 2.14
C LEU A 35 -0.16 8.32 1.41
N ALA A 36 0.16 7.07 1.75
CA ALA A 36 1.23 6.34 1.07
C ALA A 36 0.97 6.20 -0.43
N VAL A 37 -0.26 5.87 -0.83
CA VAL A 37 -0.64 5.75 -2.25
C VAL A 37 -0.53 7.09 -2.96
N LEU A 38 -0.90 8.20 -2.31
CA LEU A 38 -0.73 9.54 -2.87
C LEU A 38 0.75 9.86 -3.13
N GLU A 39 1.63 9.54 -2.17
CA GLU A 39 3.08 9.72 -2.30
C GLU A 39 3.68 8.82 -3.40
N LEU A 40 3.27 7.54 -3.45
CA LEU A 40 3.74 6.59 -4.47
C LEU A 40 3.33 7.01 -5.89
N ASN A 41 2.16 7.65 -6.03
CA ASN A 41 1.68 8.15 -7.32
C ASN A 41 2.47 9.37 -7.84
N ASN A 42 3.17 10.10 -6.97
CA ASN A 42 3.97 11.26 -7.37
C ASN A 42 5.25 10.86 -8.14
N LYS A 43 5.64 9.57 -8.15
CA LYS A 43 6.78 8.97 -8.86
C LYS A 43 8.17 9.58 -8.59
N GLU A 44 8.27 10.60 -7.76
CA GLU A 44 9.54 11.16 -7.29
C GLU A 44 10.21 10.20 -6.29
N ALA A 45 11.54 10.12 -6.32
CA ALA A 45 12.29 9.20 -5.47
C ALA A 45 12.04 9.45 -3.96
N ASP A 46 11.97 10.71 -3.54
CA ASP A 46 11.72 11.05 -2.13
C ASP A 46 10.27 10.82 -1.72
N SER A 47 9.32 11.09 -2.62
CA SER A 47 7.90 10.75 -2.41
C SER A 47 7.73 9.22 -2.25
N ILE A 48 8.40 8.41 -3.09
CA ILE A 48 8.35 6.95 -2.98
C ILE A 48 8.90 6.48 -1.62
N LYS A 49 10.03 7.04 -1.15
CA LYS A 49 10.58 6.71 0.18
C LYS A 49 9.60 7.05 1.30
N ASN A 50 8.96 8.22 1.24
CA ASN A 50 7.95 8.62 2.21
C ASN A 50 6.73 7.68 2.19
N GLY A 51 6.25 7.32 1.00
CA GLY A 51 5.16 6.35 0.84
C GLY A 51 5.48 4.99 1.46
N VAL A 52 6.70 4.50 1.26
CA VAL A 52 7.18 3.23 1.85
C VAL A 52 7.32 3.33 3.38
N GLN A 53 7.78 4.46 3.91
CA GLN A 53 7.81 4.67 5.37
C GLN A 53 6.41 4.65 5.98
N LEU A 54 5.43 5.28 5.32
CA LEU A 54 4.03 5.26 5.75
C LEU A 54 3.45 3.84 5.72
N LEU A 55 3.73 3.08 4.66
CA LEU A 55 3.35 1.65 4.58
C LEU A 55 4.03 0.80 5.65
N SER A 56 5.30 1.07 5.95
CA SER A 56 6.03 0.34 6.99
C SER A 56 5.42 0.60 8.37
N ARG A 57 5.05 1.85 8.65
CA ARG A 57 4.32 2.20 9.87
C ARG A 57 2.93 1.54 9.92
N ALA A 58 2.22 1.50 8.80
CA ALA A 58 0.94 0.81 8.69
C ALA A 58 1.09 -0.68 8.97
N TYR A 59 2.14 -1.31 8.46
CA TYR A 59 2.47 -2.72 8.69
C TYR A 59 2.78 -3.02 10.16
N THR A 60 3.49 -2.13 10.86
CA THR A 60 3.74 -2.30 12.31
C THR A 60 2.46 -2.24 13.14
N ILE A 61 1.43 -1.53 12.66
CA ILE A 61 0.13 -1.43 13.35
C ILE A 61 -0.75 -2.65 13.02
N ASP A 62 -0.84 -3.01 11.74
CA ASP A 62 -1.63 -4.13 11.26
C ASP A 62 -0.83 -4.91 10.18
N PRO A 63 -0.09 -5.95 10.58
CA PRO A 63 0.71 -6.75 9.67
C PRO A 63 -0.12 -7.72 8.81
N SER A 64 -1.40 -7.89 9.12
CA SER A 64 -2.30 -8.78 8.38
C SER A 64 -3.05 -8.05 7.26
N ASN A 65 -2.88 -6.73 7.15
CA ASN A 65 -3.61 -5.92 6.18
C ASN A 65 -3.20 -6.25 4.74
N PRO A 66 -4.10 -6.80 3.90
CA PRO A 66 -3.76 -7.23 2.54
C PRO A 66 -3.35 -6.06 1.65
N MET A 67 -3.89 -4.87 1.86
CA MET A 67 -3.57 -3.69 1.07
C MET A 67 -2.14 -3.22 1.32
N VAL A 68 -1.71 -3.20 2.60
CA VAL A 68 -0.33 -2.86 2.99
C VAL A 68 0.65 -3.89 2.42
N LEU A 69 0.33 -5.17 2.58
CA LEU A 69 1.15 -6.28 2.11
C LEU A 69 1.34 -6.24 0.58
N ASN A 70 0.27 -6.02 -0.20
CA ASN A 70 0.34 -5.91 -1.65
C ASN A 70 1.20 -4.71 -2.11
N HIS A 71 1.05 -3.55 -1.47
CA HIS A 71 1.89 -2.39 -1.80
C HIS A 71 3.36 -2.60 -1.44
N LEU A 72 3.66 -3.23 -0.29
CA LEU A 72 5.04 -3.59 0.08
C LEU A 72 5.63 -4.63 -0.87
N ALA A 73 4.85 -5.64 -1.29
CA ALA A 73 5.26 -6.63 -2.29
C ALA A 73 5.66 -5.95 -3.60
N ASN A 74 4.87 -5.00 -4.11
CA ASN A 74 5.23 -4.24 -5.30
C ASN A 74 6.54 -3.43 -5.12
N HIS A 75 6.78 -2.85 -3.94
CA HIS A 75 8.04 -2.17 -3.65
C HIS A 75 9.24 -3.13 -3.66
N PHE A 76 9.14 -4.29 -3.00
CA PHE A 76 10.20 -5.30 -2.99
C PHE A 76 10.47 -5.90 -4.38
N PHE A 77 9.45 -5.96 -5.24
CA PHE A 77 9.60 -6.38 -6.63
C PHE A 77 10.58 -5.45 -7.38
N PHE A 78 10.43 -4.14 -7.26
CA PHE A 78 11.36 -3.18 -7.88
C PHE A 78 12.77 -3.24 -7.26
N LYS A 79 12.86 -3.63 -5.99
CA LYS A 79 14.14 -3.88 -5.31
C LYS A 79 14.78 -5.23 -5.71
N LYS A 80 14.12 -6.05 -6.54
CA LYS A 80 14.53 -7.39 -6.96
C LYS A 80 14.60 -8.42 -5.80
N ASP A 81 13.91 -8.17 -4.69
CA ASP A 81 13.82 -9.10 -3.55
C ASP A 81 12.59 -9.99 -3.70
N TYR A 82 12.63 -10.91 -4.69
CA TYR A 82 11.47 -11.71 -5.10
C TYR A 82 10.97 -12.68 -4.02
N SER A 83 11.86 -13.16 -3.16
CA SER A 83 11.49 -14.03 -2.03
C SER A 83 10.50 -13.33 -1.09
N LYS A 84 10.74 -12.06 -0.76
CA LYS A 84 9.79 -11.27 0.04
C LYS A 84 8.51 -10.95 -0.70
N VAL A 85 8.56 -10.72 -2.02
CA VAL A 85 7.36 -10.50 -2.82
C VAL A 85 6.42 -11.69 -2.69
N GLN A 86 6.94 -12.90 -2.88
CA GLN A 86 6.16 -14.13 -2.79
C GLN A 86 5.56 -14.31 -1.40
N HIS A 87 6.38 -14.12 -0.35
CA HIS A 87 5.91 -14.27 1.03
C HIS A 87 4.80 -13.28 1.38
N LEU A 88 4.98 -11.99 1.06
CA LEU A 88 4.01 -10.94 1.37
C LEU A 88 2.72 -11.08 0.55
N ALA A 89 2.84 -11.39 -0.74
CA ALA A 89 1.67 -11.55 -1.62
C ALA A 89 0.86 -12.80 -1.25
N LEU A 90 1.50 -13.91 -0.91
CA LEU A 90 0.79 -15.11 -0.45
C LEU A 90 0.06 -14.86 0.88
N HIS A 91 0.70 -14.14 1.80
CA HIS A 91 0.07 -13.75 3.06
C HIS A 91 -1.12 -12.81 2.84
N ALA A 92 -1.00 -11.84 1.93
CA ALA A 92 -2.11 -10.95 1.56
C ALA A 92 -3.28 -11.72 0.94
N PHE A 93 -3.00 -12.70 0.08
CA PHE A 93 -4.00 -13.53 -0.59
C PHE A 93 -4.83 -14.35 0.40
N HIS A 94 -4.19 -14.98 1.39
CA HIS A 94 -4.88 -15.79 2.38
C HIS A 94 -5.64 -14.97 3.43
N ASN A 95 -5.21 -13.75 3.71
CA ASN A 95 -5.84 -12.88 4.72
C ASN A 95 -7.03 -12.07 4.20
N THR A 96 -7.42 -12.22 2.93
CA THR A 96 -8.52 -11.46 2.34
C THR A 96 -9.45 -12.32 1.51
N GLU A 97 -10.74 -12.08 1.66
CA GLU A 97 -11.79 -12.67 0.81
C GLU A 97 -12.22 -11.71 -0.30
N VAL A 98 -11.63 -10.52 -0.35
CA VAL A 98 -11.95 -9.51 -1.37
C VAL A 98 -11.24 -9.88 -2.66
N GLU A 99 -12.02 -10.24 -3.68
CA GLU A 99 -11.51 -10.67 -5.00
C GLU A 99 -10.52 -9.68 -5.62
N ALA A 100 -10.76 -8.37 -5.49
CA ALA A 100 -9.86 -7.35 -6.01
C ALA A 100 -8.46 -7.39 -5.34
N MET A 101 -8.41 -7.66 -4.04
CA MET A 101 -7.13 -7.77 -3.31
C MET A 101 -6.43 -9.09 -3.63
N GLN A 102 -7.18 -10.19 -3.75
CA GLN A 102 -6.66 -11.48 -4.20
C GLN A 102 -6.09 -11.40 -5.60
N ALA A 103 -6.78 -10.71 -6.53
CA ALA A 103 -6.30 -10.50 -7.89
C ALA A 103 -4.98 -9.74 -7.93
N GLU A 104 -4.85 -8.67 -7.12
CA GLU A 104 -3.59 -7.93 -6.98
C GLU A 104 -2.47 -8.82 -6.41
N SER A 105 -2.75 -9.62 -5.38
CA SER A 105 -1.77 -10.55 -4.82
C SER A 105 -1.31 -11.60 -5.85
N CYS A 106 -2.24 -12.21 -6.58
CA CYS A 106 -1.94 -13.13 -7.67
C CYS A 106 -1.12 -12.47 -8.78
N TYR A 107 -1.41 -11.21 -9.12
CA TYR A 107 -0.65 -10.44 -10.09
C TYR A 107 0.81 -10.25 -9.65
N GLN A 108 1.04 -9.89 -8.38
CA GLN A 108 2.40 -9.76 -7.84
C GLN A 108 3.15 -11.10 -7.82
N LEU A 109 2.47 -12.19 -7.46
CA LEU A 109 3.03 -13.55 -7.51
C LEU A 109 3.42 -13.95 -8.93
N ALA A 110 2.52 -13.80 -9.89
CA ALA A 110 2.76 -14.13 -11.29
C ALA A 110 3.95 -13.36 -11.87
N ARG A 111 4.05 -12.06 -11.57
CA ARG A 111 5.21 -11.24 -11.94
C ARG A 111 6.51 -11.75 -11.34
N SER A 112 6.49 -12.14 -10.06
CA SER A 112 7.68 -12.66 -9.38
C SER A 112 8.19 -13.95 -10.03
N PHE A 113 7.29 -14.85 -10.45
CA PHE A 113 7.65 -16.09 -11.13
C PHE A 113 8.06 -15.87 -12.59
N HIS A 114 7.47 -14.89 -13.28
CA HIS A 114 7.79 -14.61 -14.68
C HIS A 114 9.21 -14.06 -14.87
N VAL A 115 9.71 -13.29 -13.90
CA VAL A 115 11.04 -12.66 -13.97
C VAL A 115 12.16 -13.60 -13.47
N GLN A 116 11.80 -14.72 -12.85
CA GLN A 116 12.72 -15.71 -12.29
C GLN A 116 13.16 -16.72 -13.35
#